data_AF-A0A1Q6IFK7-F1
#
_entry.id   AF-A0A1Q6IFK7-F1
#
_cell.length_a   1.000
_cell.length_b   1.000
_cell.length_c   1.000
_cell.angle_alpha   90.00
_cell.angle_beta   90.00
_cell.angle_gamma   90.00
#
_symmetry.space_group_name_H-M   'P 1'
#
loop_
_entity.id
_entity.type
_entity.pdbx_description
1 polymer ?
#
loop_
_entity_poly.entity_id
_entity_poly.type
_entity_poly.pdbx_seq_one_letter_code
_entity_poly.pdbx_strand_id
1 'polypeptide(L)'
;MNGRVFSLYITNKIGRPANWSQLNNYFGEYSDSWYRFILDATGLPSLPYWSPRGSADPNNPDPERWTMTGTEVKAYAALVKEKLTEYNNEHPGNPLKHEDGEYKGQPVTMP
;
A
#
# COMPACT_ATOMS: atom_id res chain seq x y z
N MET A 1 2.16 -37.67 -22.26
CA MET A 1 1.79 -36.51 -21.43
C MET A 1 2.96 -35.54 -21.45
N ASN A 2 2.79 -34.34 -22.00
CA ASN A 2 3.83 -33.31 -22.01
C ASN A 2 3.77 -32.54 -20.68
N GLY A 3 4.67 -32.85 -19.75
CA GLY A 3 4.82 -32.12 -18.50
C GLY A 3 5.44 -30.75 -18.76
N ARG A 4 4.67 -29.67 -18.55
CA ARG A 4 5.23 -28.31 -18.52
C ARG A 4 5.89 -28.11 -17.16
N VAL A 5 7.19 -27.82 -17.18
CA VAL A 5 7.95 -27.43 -16.00
C VAL A 5 7.97 -25.90 -15.93
N PHE A 6 7.70 -25.37 -14.74
CA PHE A 6 7.79 -23.94 -14.46
C PHE A 6 8.90 -23.70 -13.44
N SER A 7 9.69 -22.65 -13.65
CA SER A 7 10.66 -22.17 -12.66
C SER A 7 10.07 -20.97 -11.93
N LEU A 8 9.96 -21.06 -10.60
CA LEU A 8 9.49 -19.98 -9.74
C LEU A 8 10.69 -19.30 -9.07
N TYR A 9 10.75 -17.97 -9.13
CA TYR A 9 11.70 -17.16 -8.39
C TYR A 9 10.93 -16.38 -7.33
N ILE A 10 11.14 -16.73 -6.06
CA ILE A 10 10.58 -16.01 -4.90
C ILE A 10 11.64 -14.99 -4.45
N THR A 11 11.28 -13.72 -4.36
CA THR A 11 12.17 -12.65 -3.87
C THR A 11 11.46 -11.88 -2.76
N ASN A 12 12.22 -11.24 -1.86
CA ASN A 12 11.67 -10.33 -0.84
C ASN A 12 11.36 -8.92 -1.42
N LYS A 13 11.15 -8.82 -2.74
CA LYS A 13 10.72 -7.57 -3.36
C LYS A 13 9.23 -7.44 -3.15
N ILE A 14 8.83 -6.30 -2.59
CA ILE A 14 7.42 -5.95 -2.54
C ILE A 14 7.00 -5.60 -3.97
N GLY A 15 5.88 -6.12 -4.41
CA GLY A 15 5.30 -5.74 -5.70
C GLY A 15 4.17 -4.74 -5.46
N ARG A 16 3.91 -3.88 -6.44
CA ARG A 16 2.75 -3.00 -6.41
C ARG A 16 1.47 -3.83 -6.20
N PRO A 17 0.68 -3.55 -5.15
CA PRO A 17 -0.50 -4.35 -4.87
C PRO A 17 -1.56 -4.09 -5.95
N ALA A 18 -2.33 -5.13 -6.28
CA ALA A 18 -3.32 -5.08 -7.36
C ALA A 18 -4.42 -4.02 -7.15
N ASN A 19 -4.66 -3.61 -5.90
CA ASN A 19 -5.63 -2.61 -5.51
C ASN A 19 -5.02 -1.21 -5.28
N TRP A 20 -3.79 -0.95 -5.75
CA TRP A 20 -3.16 0.36 -5.53
C TRP A 20 -3.98 1.51 -6.10
N SER A 21 -4.68 1.31 -7.23
CA SER A 21 -5.53 2.37 -7.80
C SER A 21 -6.65 2.80 -6.85
N GLN A 22 -7.17 1.89 -6.02
CA GLN A 22 -8.16 2.20 -4.98
C GLN A 22 -7.49 2.89 -3.77
N LEU A 23 -6.31 2.40 -3.36
CA LEU A 23 -5.54 2.92 -2.24
C LEU A 23 -4.93 4.31 -2.51
N ASN A 24 -4.63 4.65 -3.77
CA ASN A 24 -4.03 5.93 -4.17
C ASN A 24 -4.83 7.13 -3.64
N ASN A 25 -6.16 7.01 -3.57
CA ASN A 25 -7.04 8.05 -3.02
C ASN A 25 -6.77 8.40 -1.54
N TYR A 26 -6.07 7.53 -0.80
CA TYR A 26 -5.76 7.70 0.62
C TYR A 26 -4.27 7.88 0.88
N PHE A 27 -3.42 7.26 0.05
CA PHE A 27 -1.98 7.16 0.30
C PHE A 27 -1.13 7.87 -0.75
N GLY A 28 -1.71 8.30 -1.87
CA GLY A 28 -0.98 8.94 -2.95
C GLY A 28 -0.16 7.96 -3.79
N GLU A 29 0.89 8.49 -4.40
CA GLU A 29 1.67 7.81 -5.43
C GLU A 29 2.43 6.59 -4.90
N TYR A 30 2.52 5.54 -5.72
CA TYR A 30 3.20 4.32 -5.32
C TYR A 30 4.71 4.49 -5.31
N SER A 31 5.36 3.91 -4.31
CA SER A 31 6.72 3.38 -4.45
C SER A 31 6.87 2.17 -3.54
N ASP A 32 7.86 1.32 -3.83
CA ASP A 32 8.16 0.15 -3.00
C ASP A 32 8.53 0.57 -1.56
N SER A 33 9.30 1.64 -1.38
CA SER A 33 9.65 2.18 -0.05
C SER A 33 8.42 2.69 0.70
N TRP A 34 7.54 3.41 0.00
CA TRP A 34 6.32 3.94 0.61
C TRP A 34 5.36 2.83 1.02
N TYR A 35 5.17 1.82 0.16
CA TYR A 35 4.25 0.74 0.48
C TYR A 35 4.76 -0.12 1.64
N ARG A 36 6.08 -0.39 1.72
CA ARG A 36 6.68 -1.03 2.91
C ARG A 36 6.40 -0.22 4.18
N PHE A 37 6.62 1.10 4.13
CA PHE A 37 6.35 1.97 5.27
C PHE A 37 4.90 1.90 5.72
N ILE A 38 3.93 1.86 4.79
CA ILE A 38 2.50 1.70 5.12
C ILE A 38 2.26 0.37 5.84
N LEU A 39 2.81 -0.74 5.33
CA LEU A 39 2.64 -2.06 5.95
C LEU A 39 3.26 -2.09 7.35
N ASP A 40 4.45 -1.53 7.52
CA ASP A 40 5.13 -1.44 8.82
C ASP A 40 4.33 -0.58 9.81
N ALA A 41 3.83 0.58 9.38
CA ALA A 41 3.04 1.49 10.22
C ALA A 41 1.69 0.91 10.64
N THR A 42 1.06 0.11 9.77
CA THR A 42 -0.25 -0.52 10.04
C THR A 42 -0.13 -1.87 10.73
N GLY A 43 1.04 -2.52 10.67
CA GLY A 43 1.25 -3.90 11.11
C GLY A 43 0.51 -4.93 10.27
N LEU A 44 0.01 -4.56 9.09
CA LEU A 44 -0.76 -5.43 8.21
C LEU A 44 0.13 -6.05 7.13
N PRO A 45 -0.14 -7.29 6.72
CA PRO A 45 0.55 -7.91 5.58
C PRO A 45 0.10 -7.32 4.24
N SER A 46 -1.10 -6.74 4.19
CA SER A 46 -1.65 -5.98 3.05
C SER A 46 -2.88 -5.19 3.50
N LEU A 47 -3.33 -4.23 2.69
CA LEU A 47 -4.60 -3.52 2.91
C LEU A 47 -5.68 -4.10 1.99
N PRO A 48 -6.61 -4.95 2.48
CA PRO A 48 -7.66 -5.57 1.69
C PRO A 48 -8.80 -4.59 1.31
N TYR A 49 -8.49 -3.40 0.79
CA TYR A 49 -9.46 -2.38 0.40
C TYR A 49 -9.79 -2.44 -1.08
N TRP A 50 -11.08 -2.40 -1.41
CA TRP A 50 -11.56 -2.22 -2.79
C TRP A 50 -12.54 -1.05 -2.89
N SER A 51 -13.47 -0.94 -1.95
CA SER A 51 -14.47 0.11 -1.96
C SER A 51 -14.96 0.46 -0.56
N PRO A 52 -15.69 1.57 -0.39
CA PRO A 52 -16.18 1.99 0.91
C PRO A 52 -17.05 0.95 1.64
N ARG A 53 -17.73 0.07 0.89
CA ARG A 53 -18.63 -0.95 1.45
C ARG A 53 -17.93 -2.29 1.71
N GLY A 54 -16.62 -2.42 1.44
CA GLY A 54 -15.86 -3.66 1.68
C GLY A 54 -16.51 -4.87 1.02
N SER A 55 -16.65 -5.98 1.76
CA SER A 55 -17.32 -7.20 1.29
C SER A 55 -18.80 -7.01 0.91
N ALA A 56 -19.46 -5.94 1.37
CA ALA A 56 -20.87 -5.68 1.10
C ALA A 56 -21.11 -4.88 -0.19
N ASP A 57 -20.06 -4.54 -0.95
CA ASP A 57 -20.22 -3.91 -2.27
C ASP A 57 -20.54 -4.97 -3.34
N PRO A 58 -21.68 -4.86 -4.06
CA PRO A 58 -22.00 -5.78 -5.15
C PRO A 58 -21.01 -5.73 -6.33
N ASN A 59 -20.21 -4.67 -6.45
CA ASN A 59 -19.18 -4.51 -7.49
C ASN A 59 -17.78 -4.91 -7.01
N ASN A 60 -17.66 -5.46 -5.81
CA ASN A 60 -16.41 -6.04 -5.33
C ASN A 60 -16.14 -7.35 -6.10
N PRO A 61 -15.06 -7.42 -6.90
CA PRO A 61 -14.77 -8.61 -7.70
C PRO A 61 -14.38 -9.83 -6.87
N ASP A 62 -14.01 -9.62 -5.60
CA ASP A 62 -13.60 -10.67 -4.67
C ASP A 62 -13.94 -10.24 -3.22
N PRO A 63 -15.19 -10.46 -2.78
CA PRO A 63 -15.67 -10.01 -1.46
C PRO A 63 -14.98 -10.69 -0.27
N GLU A 64 -14.39 -11.87 -0.46
CA GLU A 64 -13.65 -12.60 0.57
C GLU A 64 -12.23 -12.05 0.74
N ARG A 65 -11.63 -11.55 -0.35
CA ARG A 65 -10.31 -10.92 -0.32
C ARG A 65 -10.37 -9.45 0.09
N TRP A 66 -11.31 -8.69 -0.46
CA TRP A 66 -11.37 -7.23 -0.29
C TRP A 66 -12.40 -6.85 0.78
N THR A 67 -12.03 -7.08 2.03
CA THR A 67 -12.92 -6.97 3.19
C THR A 67 -12.94 -5.58 3.84
N MET A 68 -11.87 -4.80 3.69
CA MET A 68 -11.69 -3.52 4.37
C MET A 68 -12.66 -2.47 3.84
N THR A 69 -13.35 -1.81 4.77
CA THR A 69 -14.30 -0.73 4.52
C THR A 69 -13.60 0.62 4.33
N GLY A 70 -14.35 1.60 3.84
CA GLY A 70 -13.89 2.98 3.70
C GLY A 70 -13.52 3.64 5.04
N THR A 71 -14.18 3.24 6.13
CA THR A 71 -13.89 3.77 7.47
C THR A 71 -12.56 3.22 7.97
N GLU A 72 -12.31 1.93 7.78
CA GLU A 72 -11.07 1.28 8.21
C GLU A 72 -9.86 1.81 7.44
N VAL A 73 -9.95 1.91 6.10
CA VAL A 73 -8.81 2.44 5.31
C VAL A 73 -8.50 3.90 5.67
N LYS A 74 -9.51 4.72 6.01
CA LYS A 74 -9.30 6.09 6.50
C LYS A 74 -8.62 6.13 7.86
N ALA A 75 -8.98 5.22 8.77
CA ALA A 75 -8.34 5.10 10.07
C ALA A 75 -6.85 4.72 9.91
N TYR A 76 -6.54 3.76 9.04
CA TYR A 76 -5.16 3.40 8.72
C TYR A 76 -4.41 4.54 8.02
N ALA A 77 -5.04 5.29 7.11
CA ALA A 77 -4.42 6.45 6.49
C ALA A 77 -4.08 7.54 7.52
N ALA A 78 -4.94 7.78 8.51
CA ALA A 78 -4.65 8.70 9.60
C ALA A 78 -3.44 8.23 10.44
N LEU A 79 -3.39 6.94 10.79
CA LEU A 79 -2.25 6.35 11.51
C LEU A 79 -0.94 6.48 10.70
N VAL A 80 -0.98 6.14 9.41
CA VAL A 80 0.18 6.25 8.52
C VAL A 80 0.66 7.69 8.41
N LYS A 81 -0.26 8.67 8.36
CA LYS A 81 0.09 10.09 8.33
C LYS A 81 0.84 10.54 9.58
N GLU A 82 0.37 10.10 10.74
CA GLU A 82 1.05 10.33 12.02
C GLU A 82 2.45 9.72 12.00
N LYS A 83 2.57 8.44 11.63
CA LYS A 83 3.87 7.75 11.54
C LYS A 83 4.83 8.37 10.53
N LEU A 84 4.35 8.80 9.37
CA LEU A 84 5.16 9.51 8.39
C LEU A 84 5.68 10.84 8.96
N THR A 85 4.84 11.55 9.73
CA THR A 85 5.23 12.80 10.39
C THR A 85 6.30 12.55 11.45
N GLU A 86 6.13 11.53 12.30
CA GLU A 86 7.14 11.09 13.27
C GLU A 86 8.46 10.75 12.59
N TYR A 87 8.44 9.89 11.57
CA TYR A 87 9.63 9.51 10.81
C TYR A 87 10.34 10.73 10.23
N ASN A 88 9.62 11.64 9.57
CA ASN A 88 10.24 12.81 8.96
C ASN A 88 10.84 13.78 9.99
N ASN A 89 10.24 13.89 11.19
CA ASN A 89 10.77 14.69 12.29
C ASN A 89 12.04 14.09 12.89
N GLU A 90 12.12 12.75 12.96
CA GLU A 90 13.32 12.03 13.41
C GLU A 90 14.45 12.06 12.37
N HIS A 91 14.15 12.36 11.11
CA HIS A 91 15.09 12.41 9.99
C HIS A 91 15.15 13.81 9.34
N PRO A 92 15.57 14.87 10.08
CA PRO A 92 15.58 16.23 9.56
C PRO A 92 16.49 16.36 8.33
N GLY A 93 15.95 16.93 7.25
CA GLY A 93 16.65 17.08 5.97
C GLY A 93 16.70 15.81 5.11
N ASN A 94 16.22 14.67 5.62
CA ASN A 94 16.12 13.43 4.88
C ASN A 94 14.76 12.74 5.09
N PRO A 95 13.66 13.34 4.60
CA PRO A 95 12.34 12.75 4.72
C PRO A 95 12.26 11.42 3.95
N LEU A 96 11.22 10.63 4.22
CA LEU A 96 10.94 9.43 3.43
C LEU A 96 10.74 9.84 1.97
N LYS A 97 11.41 9.13 1.06
CA LYS A 97 11.38 9.39 -0.38
C LYS A 97 10.93 8.16 -1.15
N HIS A 98 10.34 8.40 -2.32
CA HIS A 98 10.05 7.33 -3.27
C HIS A 98 11.37 6.72 -3.77
N GLU A 99 11.54 5.39 -3.66
CA GLU A 99 12.75 4.71 -4.13
C GLU A 99 12.73 4.42 -5.65
N ASP A 100 11.53 4.38 -6.23
CA ASP A 100 11.24 4.00 -7.60
C ASP A 100 10.04 4.78 -8.17
N GLY A 101 9.66 4.47 -9.40
CA GLY A 101 8.60 5.16 -10.14
C GLY A 101 8.97 6.56 -10.64
N GLU A 102 7.96 7.30 -11.08
CA GLU A 102 8.09 8.66 -11.63
C GLU A 102 8.58 9.67 -10.58
N TYR A 103 8.19 9.45 -9.32
CA TYR A 103 8.50 10.35 -8.20
C TYR A 103 9.81 9.99 -7.48
N LYS A 104 10.62 9.11 -8.06
CA LYS A 104 11.88 8.64 -7.45
C LYS A 104 12.74 9.80 -6.93
N GLY A 105 13.16 9.70 -5.68
CA GLY A 105 13.98 10.69 -4.97
C GLY A 105 13.19 11.88 -4.41
N GLN A 106 11.91 12.04 -4.77
CA GLN A 106 11.04 13.07 -4.20
C GLN A 106 10.49 12.60 -2.84
N PRO A 107 10.24 13.53 -1.90
CA PRO A 107 9.60 13.20 -0.63
C PRO A 107 8.20 12.62 -0.85
N VAL A 108 7.83 11.65 -0.03
CA VAL A 108 6.48 11.09 0.00
C VAL A 108 5.51 12.15 0.56
N THR A 109 4.37 12.33 -0.11
CA THR A 109 3.28 13.18 0.35
C THR A 109 1.97 12.39 0.38
N MET A 110 1.18 12.58 1.44
CA MET A 110 -0.18 12.04 1.51
C MET A 110 -1.18 13.08 0.95
N PRO A 111 -2.24 12.63 0.24
CA PRO A 111 -3.33 13.49 -0.22
C PRO A 111 -4.04 14.27 0.90
#